data_AF-A0A196SIE4-F1
#
_entry.id   AF-A0A196SIE4-F1
#
_cell.length_a   1.000
_cell.length_b   1.000
_cell.length_c   1.000
_cell.angle_alpha   90.00
_cell.angle_beta   90.00
_cell.angle_gamma   90.00
#
_symmetry.space_group_name_H-M   'P 1'
#
loop_
_entity.id
_entity.type
_entity.pdbx_description
1 polymer ?
#
loop_
_entity_poly.entity_id
_entity_poly.type
_entity_poly.pdbx_seq_one_letter_code
_entity_poly.pdbx_strand_id
1 'polypeptide(L)'
;MFLTLIPIHMKIGEKELRGRSGSAFACVQPDAWLLSVNETTLPDINRIVAYILAHASSSTTSTHAILPAALKAVASILQPCGGHVIAVQGSYAIGEGSSQVCEGVRTYGTTEESSLYSLNVTTGFYETLAAMCLRSNTTIHLIAGGSTDAFFSICNLQEVLLQSGGSLRYTTALSSVFKEHALADLHAAIQLLVLRPIARYVSGKLRLSPGLSVAAYHGGITYDESRAFCTAGMTSEDSVVAEVEMDRYITGPYAYAQFARPLFTFYNETNECCLRVFNHRFPVSTDYRTIYHNLDFSAYFLTLVRATVSHMSEDTVYNIRNKLSEVVANVLAAYRNNVCYSSPKSQLNLPESLSLLPLFLNSLLKTPLLAMSPMNTSANLQSIYPRGDLRAYWKWLCYTQSAERVLNAVYPRLYRLDEAKSDWGEEIEDHLVMPDRLPCSGAALTHDGVFLLACDEALFVVVGKTVTAELCGRLFGVATVVNSVHGASLSLLQSEDLLVQRVWRVVERVKEELGEELQVRIVVRGEKEMNEVSLLLRDDRIRLDGSLSEFVCEFFKRVLAKYK
;
A
#
# COMPACT_ATOMS: atom_id res chain seq x y z
N MET A 1 25.78 -8.62 -2.33
CA MET A 1 24.46 -8.83 -1.70
C MET A 1 24.68 -9.75 -0.50
N PHE A 2 24.49 -9.28 0.73
CA PHE A 2 24.65 -10.10 1.94
C PHE A 2 23.27 -10.62 2.33
N LEU A 3 23.04 -11.93 2.21
CA LEU A 3 21.79 -12.58 2.65
C LEU A 3 22.12 -13.42 3.88
N THR A 4 21.86 -12.90 5.07
CA THR A 4 22.06 -13.64 6.32
C THR A 4 20.71 -13.95 6.95
N LEU A 5 20.36 -15.23 7.00
CA LEU A 5 19.20 -15.73 7.75
C LEU A 5 19.60 -15.86 9.22
N ILE A 6 18.84 -15.21 10.10
CA ILE A 6 19.17 -15.05 11.52
C ILE A 6 18.36 -16.06 12.34
N PRO A 7 18.94 -17.17 12.82
CA PRO A 7 18.39 -17.91 13.94
C PRO A 7 18.72 -17.14 15.22
N ILE A 8 17.75 -16.39 15.74
CA ILE A 8 17.91 -15.65 16.99
C ILE A 8 17.78 -16.63 18.15
N HIS A 9 18.89 -17.27 18.53
CA HIS A 9 19.01 -17.84 19.87
C HIS A 9 19.28 -16.71 20.86
N MET A 10 18.20 -16.05 21.33
CA MET A 10 18.30 -15.21 22.53
C MET A 10 18.42 -16.13 23.76
N LYS A 11 19.62 -16.21 24.34
CA LYS A 11 19.76 -16.64 25.74
C LYS A 11 19.24 -15.52 26.62
N ILE A 12 17.99 -15.62 27.05
CA ILE A 12 17.54 -14.91 28.24
C ILE A 12 18.27 -15.58 29.41
N GLY A 13 19.20 -14.87 30.05
CA GLY A 13 19.94 -15.42 31.18
C GLY A 13 18.97 -15.81 32.31
N GLU A 14 18.95 -17.07 32.71
CA GLU A 14 18.10 -17.65 33.76
C GLU A 14 18.28 -17.02 35.17
N LYS A 15 19.12 -16.00 35.34
CA LYS A 15 19.39 -15.36 36.64
C LYS A 15 18.90 -13.92 36.82
N GLU A 16 18.25 -13.30 35.83
CA GLU A 16 17.79 -11.90 35.93
C GLU A 16 16.27 -11.73 35.75
N LEU A 17 15.48 -12.70 36.23
CA LEU A 17 14.01 -12.62 36.23
C LEU A 17 13.43 -11.63 37.27
N ARG A 18 14.24 -10.86 38.00
CA ARG A 18 13.75 -9.81 38.91
C ARG A 18 14.66 -8.59 38.89
N GLY A 19 14.31 -7.64 38.03
CA GLY A 19 14.64 -6.23 38.22
C GLY A 19 16.00 -5.78 37.67
N ARG A 20 16.14 -5.74 36.35
CA ARG A 20 16.84 -4.71 35.55
C ARG A 20 16.60 -5.01 34.06
N SER A 21 16.55 -3.97 33.24
CA SER A 21 16.08 -3.93 31.85
C SER A 21 16.68 -5.02 30.95
N GLY A 22 15.82 -5.89 30.39
CA GLY A 22 16.17 -6.89 29.39
C GLY A 22 16.43 -6.27 28.01
N SER A 23 17.52 -5.52 27.88
CA SER A 23 17.94 -4.92 26.61
C SER A 23 18.51 -5.99 25.68
N ALA A 24 17.96 -6.11 24.47
CA ALA A 24 18.55 -6.95 23.43
C ALA A 24 19.90 -6.39 22.95
N PHE A 25 20.92 -7.24 22.88
CA PHE A 25 22.24 -6.91 22.34
C PHE A 25 22.77 -8.02 21.45
N ALA A 26 23.67 -7.67 20.53
CA ALA A 26 24.35 -8.63 19.68
C ALA A 26 25.45 -9.35 20.45
N CYS A 27 25.38 -10.69 20.52
CA CYS A 27 26.38 -11.49 21.21
C CYS A 27 27.65 -11.75 20.37
N VAL A 28 27.65 -11.40 19.08
CA VAL A 28 28.73 -11.73 18.14
C VAL A 28 29.08 -10.51 17.28
N GLN A 29 30.37 -10.38 16.93
CA GLN A 29 30.90 -9.30 16.11
C GLN A 29 30.38 -9.36 14.66
N PRO A 30 30.19 -8.20 13.98
CA PRO A 30 29.65 -8.14 12.62
C PRO A 30 30.42 -8.99 11.59
N ASP A 31 31.75 -9.04 11.70
CA ASP A 31 32.63 -9.74 10.75
C ASP A 31 32.43 -11.26 10.72
N ALA A 32 31.88 -11.84 11.80
CA ALA A 32 31.59 -13.26 11.87
C ALA A 32 30.22 -13.64 11.29
N TRP A 33 29.35 -12.65 11.00
CA TRP A 33 27.97 -12.85 10.52
C TRP A 33 27.72 -12.29 9.12
N LEU A 34 28.47 -11.27 8.71
CA LEU A 34 28.38 -10.66 7.38
C LEU A 34 29.30 -11.41 6.39
N LEU A 35 28.78 -12.50 5.82
CA LEU A 35 29.51 -13.33 4.86
C LEU A 35 29.26 -12.87 3.43
N SER A 36 30.32 -12.68 2.65
CA SER A 36 30.19 -12.48 1.20
C SER A 36 29.58 -13.73 0.55
N VAL A 37 28.55 -13.57 -0.28
CA VAL A 37 27.95 -14.69 -1.02
C VAL A 37 28.82 -14.98 -2.25
N ASN A 38 29.73 -15.95 -2.11
CA ASN A 38 30.65 -16.43 -3.15
C ASN A 38 30.52 -17.95 -3.27
N GLU A 39 31.03 -18.55 -4.34
CA GLU A 39 30.99 -20.02 -4.54
C GLU A 39 31.58 -20.82 -3.36
N THR A 40 32.55 -20.23 -2.64
CA THR A 40 33.22 -20.85 -1.48
C THR A 40 32.38 -20.84 -0.20
N THR A 41 31.53 -19.84 0.00
CA THR A 41 30.70 -19.66 1.21
C THR A 41 29.27 -20.20 1.03
N LEU A 42 28.84 -20.36 -0.21
CA LEU A 42 27.55 -20.95 -0.60
C LEU A 42 27.24 -22.31 0.06
N PRO A 43 28.19 -23.28 0.17
CA PRO A 43 27.90 -24.54 0.85
C PRO A 43 27.62 -24.37 2.34
N ASP A 44 28.29 -23.44 3.03
CA ASP A 44 28.07 -23.19 4.45
C ASP A 44 26.76 -22.43 4.71
N ILE A 45 26.40 -21.48 3.82
CA ILE A 45 25.08 -20.84 3.84
C ILE A 45 23.98 -21.88 3.66
N ASN A 46 24.12 -22.78 2.68
CA ASN A 46 23.14 -23.85 2.44
C ASN A 46 23.01 -24.80 3.64
N ARG A 47 24.10 -25.08 4.36
CA ARG A 47 24.05 -25.86 5.61
C ARG A 47 23.27 -25.12 6.71
N ILE A 48 23.47 -23.82 6.86
CA ILE A 48 22.72 -23.00 7.82
C ILE A 48 21.23 -22.97 7.46
N VAL A 49 20.90 -22.77 6.18
CA VAL A 49 19.51 -22.80 5.70
C VAL A 49 18.88 -24.16 5.95
N ALA A 50 19.57 -25.25 5.64
CA ALA A 50 19.09 -26.61 5.91
C ALA A 50 18.89 -26.86 7.41
N TYR A 51 19.79 -26.36 8.27
CA TYR A 51 19.63 -26.43 9.72
C TYR A 51 18.41 -25.66 10.20
N ILE A 52 18.17 -24.45 9.70
CA ILE A 52 17.01 -23.63 10.03
C ILE A 52 15.72 -24.32 9.57
N LEU A 53 15.68 -24.87 8.36
CA LEU A 53 14.53 -25.62 7.86
C LEU A 53 14.26 -26.87 8.70
N ALA A 54 15.30 -27.63 9.05
CA ALA A 54 15.17 -28.79 9.92
C ALA A 54 14.64 -28.39 11.31
N HIS A 55 15.14 -27.27 11.88
CA HIS A 55 14.68 -26.76 13.17
C HIS A 55 13.25 -26.22 13.12
N ALA A 56 12.87 -25.50 12.06
CA ALA A 56 11.53 -24.96 11.85
C ALA A 56 10.49 -26.07 11.60
N SER A 57 10.88 -27.15 10.93
CA SER A 57 10.04 -28.34 10.70
C SER A 57 9.95 -29.26 11.93
N SER A 58 10.90 -29.15 12.87
CA SER A 58 10.77 -29.79 14.17
C SER A 58 9.63 -29.12 14.94
N SER A 59 8.77 -29.90 15.59
CA SER A 59 7.60 -29.39 16.31
C SER A 59 8.02 -28.51 17.50
N THR A 60 8.29 -27.24 17.25
CA THR A 60 8.58 -26.25 18.30
C THR A 60 7.29 -25.90 19.02
N THR A 61 7.29 -25.97 20.35
CA THR A 61 6.16 -25.55 21.20
C THR A 61 6.09 -24.04 21.43
N SER A 62 7.03 -23.27 20.84
CA SER A 62 7.10 -21.82 21.00
C SER A 62 5.97 -21.12 20.24
N THR A 63 5.03 -20.55 20.99
CA THR A 63 3.85 -19.85 20.46
C THR A 63 4.06 -18.34 20.26
N HIS A 64 5.21 -17.80 20.66
CA HIS A 64 5.43 -16.36 20.75
C HIS A 64 6.72 -15.94 20.03
N ALA A 65 6.65 -14.86 19.25
CA ALA A 65 7.80 -14.24 18.61
C ALA A 65 8.32 -13.06 19.44
N ILE A 66 9.58 -12.66 19.25
CA ILE A 66 10.24 -11.51 19.92
C ILE A 66 10.82 -10.54 18.88
N LEU A 67 10.03 -10.24 17.84
CA LEU A 67 10.49 -9.54 16.64
C LEU A 67 11.04 -8.12 16.90
N PRO A 68 10.42 -7.25 17.72
CA PRO A 68 10.95 -5.90 17.89
C PRO A 68 12.33 -5.87 18.55
N ALA A 69 12.54 -6.69 19.58
CA ALA A 69 13.83 -6.86 20.26
C ALA A 69 14.90 -7.41 19.29
N ALA A 70 14.52 -8.36 18.44
CA ALA A 70 15.35 -8.88 17.36
C ALA A 70 15.79 -7.78 16.37
N LEU A 71 14.85 -6.95 15.91
CA LEU A 71 15.15 -5.84 14.99
C LEU A 71 16.14 -4.84 15.59
N LYS A 72 16.00 -4.51 16.88
CA LYS A 72 16.94 -3.64 17.59
C LYS A 72 18.35 -4.23 17.67
N ALA A 73 18.48 -5.53 17.92
CA ALA A 73 19.77 -6.20 17.92
C ALA A 73 20.42 -6.17 16.53
N VAL A 74 19.65 -6.45 15.47
CA VAL A 74 20.15 -6.41 14.08
C VAL A 74 20.53 -5.00 13.65
N ALA A 75 19.70 -4.00 13.97
CA ALA A 75 20.01 -2.60 13.68
C ALA A 75 21.29 -2.13 14.40
N SER A 76 21.57 -2.68 15.60
CA SER A 76 22.83 -2.42 16.32
C SER A 76 24.04 -3.05 15.63
N ILE A 77 23.89 -4.26 15.09
CA ILE A 77 24.95 -4.97 14.34
C ILE A 77 25.27 -4.25 13.04
N LEU A 78 24.25 -3.72 12.36
CA LEU A 78 24.40 -3.07 11.05
C LEU A 78 24.85 -1.61 11.15
N GLN A 79 25.08 -1.06 12.34
CA GLN A 79 25.57 0.31 12.52
C GLN A 79 26.80 0.70 11.67
N PRO A 80 27.86 -0.13 11.54
CA PRO A 80 29.06 0.26 10.80
C PRO A 80 28.91 0.14 9.28
N CYS A 81 28.04 -0.76 8.78
CA CYS A 81 27.96 -1.10 7.36
C CYS A 81 26.67 -0.61 6.68
N GLY A 82 25.62 -0.34 7.46
CA GLY A 82 24.25 -0.23 6.96
C GLY A 82 23.75 -1.50 6.30
N GLY A 83 22.57 -1.43 5.67
CA GLY A 83 22.05 -2.56 4.90
C GLY A 83 20.54 -2.62 4.78
N HIS A 84 20.05 -3.80 4.44
CA HIS A 84 18.63 -4.09 4.26
C HIS A 84 18.27 -5.30 5.11
N VAL A 85 17.20 -5.19 5.89
CA VAL A 85 16.71 -6.26 6.78
C VAL A 85 15.33 -6.68 6.33
N ILE A 86 15.14 -7.96 6.00
CA ILE A 86 13.82 -8.51 5.70
C ILE A 86 13.32 -9.27 6.92
N ALA A 87 12.25 -8.76 7.53
CA ALA A 87 11.61 -9.33 8.69
C ALA A 87 10.31 -10.03 8.29
N VAL A 88 10.17 -11.30 8.63
CA VAL A 88 8.96 -12.08 8.38
C VAL A 88 8.27 -12.36 9.71
N GLN A 89 7.03 -11.90 9.86
CA GLN A 89 6.21 -12.06 11.05
C GLN A 89 5.01 -12.95 10.76
N GLY A 90 4.98 -14.13 11.39
CA GLY A 90 3.89 -15.10 11.30
C GLY A 90 2.99 -15.18 12.54
N SER A 91 3.42 -14.59 13.67
CA SER A 91 2.70 -14.66 14.95
C SER A 91 2.82 -13.35 15.76
N TYR A 92 2.02 -13.26 16.83
CA TYR A 92 2.06 -12.13 17.75
C TYR A 92 3.42 -12.03 18.47
N ALA A 93 3.94 -10.80 18.58
CA ALA A 93 5.22 -10.54 19.23
C ALA A 93 5.07 -10.16 20.70
N ILE A 94 5.88 -10.78 21.57
CA ILE A 94 6.02 -10.52 23.00
C ILE A 94 7.42 -9.97 23.27
N GLY A 95 7.62 -9.22 24.36
CA GLY A 95 8.94 -8.76 24.81
C GLY A 95 9.11 -7.24 24.75
N GLU A 96 10.36 -6.76 24.72
CA GLU A 96 10.65 -5.32 24.59
C GLU A 96 10.01 -4.78 23.31
N GLY A 97 9.11 -3.80 23.43
CA GLY A 97 8.33 -3.26 22.30
C GLY A 97 7.01 -3.99 22.02
N SER A 98 6.60 -4.99 22.81
CA SER A 98 5.26 -5.59 22.65
C SER A 98 4.15 -4.57 22.95
N SER A 99 3.13 -4.52 22.09
CA SER A 99 1.96 -3.67 22.33
C SER A 99 1.19 -4.17 23.56
N GLN A 100 0.71 -3.25 24.41
CA GLN A 100 -0.30 -3.57 25.42
C GLN A 100 -1.72 -3.52 24.85
N VAL A 101 -1.88 -3.03 23.62
CA VAL A 101 -3.17 -2.89 22.98
C VAL A 101 -3.62 -4.24 22.46
N CYS A 102 -4.62 -4.80 23.14
CA CYS A 102 -5.36 -5.95 22.67
C CYS A 102 -6.56 -5.49 21.86
N GLU A 103 -6.74 -6.13 20.72
CA GLU A 103 -7.88 -5.85 19.87
C GLU A 103 -9.19 -6.33 20.51
N GLY A 104 -10.13 -5.42 20.73
CA GLY A 104 -11.43 -5.70 21.32
C GLY A 104 -12.56 -5.29 20.38
N VAL A 105 -13.64 -6.08 20.37
CA VAL A 105 -14.87 -5.75 19.62
C VAL A 105 -15.44 -4.39 20.04
N ARG A 106 -15.31 -4.05 21.33
CA ARG A 106 -15.82 -2.79 21.92
C ARG A 106 -14.99 -1.56 21.56
N THR A 107 -13.76 -1.75 21.07
CA THR A 107 -12.85 -0.67 20.70
C THR A 107 -13.20 -0.06 19.34
N TYR A 108 -13.94 -0.79 18.51
CA TYR A 108 -14.34 -0.34 17.17
C TYR A 108 -15.53 0.63 17.22
N GLY A 109 -15.41 1.73 16.47
CA GLY A 109 -16.43 2.79 16.42
C GLY A 109 -16.37 3.78 17.58
N THR A 110 -15.39 3.66 18.48
CA THR A 110 -15.16 4.60 19.58
C THR A 110 -13.98 5.53 19.29
N THR A 111 -13.76 6.53 20.14
CA THR A 111 -12.57 7.41 20.06
C THR A 111 -11.26 6.66 20.30
N GLU A 112 -11.31 5.48 20.92
CA GLU A 112 -10.14 4.64 21.22
C GLU A 112 -9.70 3.82 20.00
N GLU A 113 -10.49 3.77 18.93
CA GLU A 113 -10.16 3.02 17.71
C GLU A 113 -8.86 3.52 17.07
N SER A 114 -8.53 4.81 17.21
CA SER A 114 -7.27 5.39 16.71
C SER A 114 -6.03 4.73 17.32
N SER A 115 -6.11 4.20 18.53
CA SER A 115 -5.00 3.47 19.18
C SER A 115 -4.62 2.15 18.48
N LEU A 116 -5.50 1.61 17.62
CA LEU A 116 -5.27 0.37 16.87
C LEU A 116 -4.42 0.59 15.60
N TYR A 117 -4.45 1.79 15.03
CA TYR A 117 -3.80 2.11 13.74
C TYR A 117 -2.95 3.40 13.77
N SER A 118 -2.83 4.04 14.94
CA SER A 118 -1.88 5.09 15.22
C SER A 118 -0.98 4.69 16.38
N LEU A 119 0.28 5.14 16.33
CA LEU A 119 1.31 4.74 17.27
C LEU A 119 0.87 5.06 18.70
N ASN A 120 0.98 4.08 19.58
CA ASN A 120 0.82 4.33 21.01
C ASN A 120 2.13 4.93 21.54
N VAL A 121 2.07 6.19 21.96
CA VAL A 121 3.17 7.03 22.49
C VAL A 121 3.91 6.38 23.68
N THR A 122 3.37 5.30 24.25
CA THR A 122 3.92 4.61 25.42
C THR A 122 5.18 3.78 25.18
N THR A 123 5.66 3.62 23.94
CA THR A 123 6.90 2.87 23.66
C THR A 123 7.91 3.67 22.85
N GLY A 124 8.65 4.58 23.49
CA GLY A 124 9.83 5.27 22.91
C GLY A 124 10.91 4.32 22.36
N PHE A 125 10.75 3.00 22.56
CA PHE A 125 11.47 1.94 21.87
C PHE A 125 11.44 2.07 20.34
N TYR A 126 10.26 2.27 19.72
CA TYR A 126 10.16 2.30 18.25
C TYR A 126 10.75 3.57 17.66
N GLU A 127 10.60 4.72 18.33
CA GLU A 127 11.27 5.97 17.94
C GLU A 127 12.80 5.83 18.02
N THR A 128 13.30 5.20 19.08
CA THR A 128 14.74 4.92 19.24
C THR A 128 15.23 3.98 18.13
N LEU A 129 14.48 2.93 17.83
CA LEU A 129 14.79 1.99 16.76
C LEU A 129 14.82 2.68 15.39
N ALA A 130 13.83 3.53 15.10
CA ALA A 130 13.75 4.28 13.86
C ALA A 130 14.94 5.25 13.71
N ALA A 131 15.29 5.98 14.78
CA ALA A 131 16.46 6.86 14.81
C ALA A 131 17.78 6.08 14.60
N MET A 132 17.90 4.87 15.16
CA MET A 132 19.06 3.99 14.93
C MET A 132 19.13 3.52 13.47
N CYS A 133 18.00 3.18 12.85
CA CYS A 133 17.94 2.78 11.44
C CYS A 133 18.33 3.94 10.52
N LEU A 134 17.85 5.16 10.81
CA LEU A 134 18.20 6.36 10.06
C LEU A 134 19.70 6.68 10.16
N ARG A 135 20.31 6.57 11.35
CA ARG A 135 21.75 6.82 11.54
C ARG A 135 22.64 5.77 10.88
N SER A 136 22.19 4.53 10.82
CA SER A 136 22.93 3.41 10.25
C SER A 136 22.67 3.20 8.76
N ASN A 137 21.76 3.95 8.13
CA ASN A 137 21.29 3.71 6.76
C ASN A 137 20.77 2.28 6.57
N THR A 138 20.05 1.77 7.57
CA THR A 138 19.44 0.44 7.52
C THR A 138 17.98 0.57 7.13
N THR A 139 17.57 -0.08 6.04
CA THR A 139 16.15 -0.20 5.69
C THR A 139 15.59 -1.50 6.27
N ILE A 140 14.37 -1.44 6.78
CA ILE A 140 13.67 -2.62 7.30
C ILE A 140 12.48 -2.90 6.38
N HIS A 141 12.31 -4.13 5.92
CA HIS A 141 11.17 -4.58 5.15
C HIS A 141 10.37 -5.56 6.01
N LEU A 142 9.08 -5.33 6.20
CA LEU A 142 8.22 -6.20 7.00
C LEU A 142 7.26 -6.97 6.11
N ILE A 143 7.28 -8.29 6.25
CA ILE A 143 6.30 -9.20 5.68
C ILE A 143 5.51 -9.78 6.84
N ALA A 144 4.27 -9.32 7.00
CA ALA A 144 3.35 -9.80 8.02
C ALA A 144 2.28 -10.67 7.37
N GLY A 145 2.12 -11.90 7.83
CA GLY A 145 1.11 -12.79 7.30
C GLY A 145 0.79 -13.92 8.24
N GLY A 146 -0.51 -14.20 8.43
CA GLY A 146 -0.94 -15.32 9.24
C GLY A 146 -2.45 -15.47 9.26
N SER A 147 -2.98 -16.06 10.34
CA SER A 147 -4.42 -16.25 10.50
C SER A 147 -5.15 -14.91 10.60
N THR A 148 -6.37 -14.85 10.07
CA THR A 148 -7.32 -13.73 10.22
C THR A 148 -7.70 -13.46 11.68
N ASP A 149 -7.40 -14.39 12.59
CA ASP A 149 -7.62 -14.24 14.03
C ASP A 149 -6.48 -13.53 14.77
N ALA A 150 -5.29 -13.46 14.17
CA ALA A 150 -4.13 -12.88 14.82
C ALA A 150 -4.06 -11.36 14.61
N PHE A 151 -3.85 -10.63 15.70
CA PHE A 151 -3.48 -9.22 15.67
C PHE A 151 -1.96 -9.11 15.76
N PHE A 152 -1.33 -8.45 14.80
CA PHE A 152 0.12 -8.32 14.68
C PHE A 152 0.66 -6.99 15.21
N SER A 153 -0.23 -6.03 15.51
CA SER A 153 0.15 -4.66 15.92
C SER A 153 1.06 -3.97 14.90
N ILE A 154 0.73 -4.09 13.61
CA ILE A 154 1.53 -3.57 12.49
C ILE A 154 1.80 -2.07 12.64
N CYS A 155 0.86 -1.33 13.25
CA CYS A 155 0.99 0.10 13.49
C CYS A 155 2.29 0.51 14.18
N ASN A 156 2.80 -0.27 15.13
CA ASN A 156 4.01 0.12 15.87
C ASN A 156 5.28 -0.01 15.00
N LEU A 157 5.34 -1.08 14.20
CA LEU A 157 6.42 -1.29 13.25
C LEU A 157 6.31 -0.37 12.04
N GLN A 158 5.09 0.01 11.65
CA GLN A 158 4.83 0.91 10.54
C GLN A 158 5.61 2.21 10.68
N GLU A 159 5.66 2.83 11.86
CA GLU A 159 6.42 4.07 12.05
C GLU A 159 7.91 3.88 11.75
N VAL A 160 8.50 2.76 12.22
CA VAL A 160 9.89 2.41 11.91
C VAL A 160 10.08 2.21 10.40
N LEU A 161 9.13 1.57 9.73
CA LEU A 161 9.16 1.38 8.27
C LEU A 161 9.05 2.71 7.53
N LEU A 162 8.19 3.62 7.99
CA LEU A 162 8.03 4.96 7.41
C LEU A 162 9.36 5.74 7.47
N GLN A 163 10.03 5.74 8.61
CA GLN A 163 11.28 6.49 8.78
C GLN A 163 12.50 5.79 8.15
N SER A 164 12.49 4.46 8.09
CA SER A 164 13.57 3.68 7.45
C SER A 164 13.40 3.50 5.94
N GLY A 165 12.29 3.99 5.36
CA GLY A 165 12.01 3.82 3.92
C GLY A 165 11.77 2.36 3.52
N GLY A 166 11.17 1.62 4.45
CA GLY A 166 10.89 0.20 4.37
C GLY A 166 9.61 -0.15 3.63
N SER A 167 9.58 -1.34 3.03
CA SER A 167 8.35 -1.90 2.47
C SER A 167 7.54 -2.69 3.49
N LEU A 168 6.21 -2.59 3.43
CA LEU A 168 5.30 -3.43 4.20
C LEU A 168 4.48 -4.30 3.24
N ARG A 169 4.46 -5.61 3.47
CA ARG A 169 3.50 -6.52 2.83
C ARG A 169 2.69 -7.20 3.91
N TYR A 170 1.37 -7.02 3.85
CA TYR A 170 0.43 -7.66 4.75
C TYR A 170 -0.51 -8.55 3.95
N THR A 171 -0.64 -9.83 4.34
CA THR A 171 -1.61 -10.73 3.72
C THR A 171 -2.34 -11.57 4.75
N THR A 172 -3.67 -11.66 4.58
CA THR A 172 -4.54 -12.54 5.36
C THR A 172 -4.89 -13.83 4.60
N ALA A 173 -4.48 -13.94 3.33
CA ALA A 173 -4.83 -15.04 2.44
C ALA A 173 -4.14 -16.36 2.81
N LEU A 174 -3.18 -16.36 3.74
CA LEU A 174 -2.51 -17.56 4.25
C LEU A 174 -3.44 -18.53 4.99
N SER A 175 -4.57 -18.02 5.51
CA SER A 175 -5.65 -18.82 6.13
C SER A 175 -6.75 -19.21 5.13
N SER A 176 -6.70 -18.67 3.92
CA SER A 176 -7.69 -18.91 2.86
C SER A 176 -7.34 -20.15 2.04
N VAL A 177 -8.26 -20.54 1.18
CA VAL A 177 -8.06 -21.58 0.16
C VAL A 177 -6.91 -21.21 -0.79
N PHE A 178 -6.65 -19.92 -0.99
CA PHE A 178 -5.57 -19.38 -1.82
C PHE A 178 -4.19 -19.34 -1.13
N LYS A 179 -3.95 -20.18 -0.11
CA LYS A 179 -2.69 -20.19 0.64
C LYS A 179 -1.46 -20.33 -0.24
N GLU A 180 -1.48 -21.24 -1.22
CA GLU A 180 -0.35 -21.49 -2.12
C GLU A 180 -0.04 -20.27 -3.01
N HIS A 181 -1.08 -19.61 -3.50
CA HIS A 181 -0.95 -18.38 -4.28
C HIS A 181 -0.35 -17.25 -3.44
N ALA A 182 -0.84 -17.08 -2.21
CA ALA A 182 -0.30 -16.09 -1.28
C ALA A 182 1.17 -16.37 -0.93
N LEU A 183 1.57 -17.63 -0.78
CA LEU A 183 2.98 -17.99 -0.57
C LEU A 183 3.84 -17.69 -1.80
N ALA A 184 3.33 -17.91 -3.01
CA ALA A 184 4.00 -17.54 -4.24
C ALA A 184 4.14 -16.02 -4.40
N ASP A 185 3.09 -15.25 -4.07
CA ASP A 185 3.13 -13.77 -4.01
C ASP A 185 4.23 -13.30 -3.06
N LEU A 186 4.28 -13.87 -1.84
CA LEU A 186 5.29 -13.53 -0.84
C LEU A 186 6.70 -13.93 -1.28
N HIS A 187 6.86 -15.07 -1.94
CA HIS A 187 8.14 -15.51 -2.47
C HIS A 187 8.66 -14.55 -3.54
N ALA A 188 7.81 -14.19 -4.51
CA ALA A 188 8.15 -13.23 -5.55
C ALA A 188 8.44 -11.83 -4.96
N ALA A 189 7.65 -11.38 -3.98
CA ALA A 189 7.91 -10.13 -3.29
C ALA A 189 9.28 -10.12 -2.58
N ILE A 190 9.68 -11.21 -1.94
CA ILE A 190 11.01 -11.35 -1.33
C ILE A 190 12.11 -11.28 -2.40
N GLN A 191 11.94 -11.97 -3.53
CA GLN A 191 12.89 -11.92 -4.63
C GLN A 191 13.05 -10.49 -5.16
N LEU A 192 11.95 -9.78 -5.36
CA LEU A 192 11.99 -8.38 -5.80
C LEU A 192 12.67 -7.49 -4.77
N LEU A 193 12.40 -7.65 -3.47
CA LEU A 193 13.08 -6.87 -2.43
C LEU A 193 14.59 -7.10 -2.38
N VAL A 194 15.04 -8.30 -2.74
CA VAL A 194 16.46 -8.67 -2.78
C VAL A 194 17.14 -8.16 -4.06
N LEU A 195 16.48 -8.27 -5.21
CA LEU A 195 17.05 -7.93 -6.52
C LEU A 195 16.91 -6.45 -6.89
N ARG A 196 15.93 -5.74 -6.34
CA ARG A 196 15.61 -4.37 -6.73
C ARG A 196 16.68 -3.39 -6.20
N PRO A 197 17.10 -2.41 -7.01
CA PRO A 197 18.00 -1.38 -6.54
C PRO A 197 17.33 -0.48 -5.51
N ILE A 198 18.01 -0.26 -4.38
CA ILE A 198 17.56 0.60 -3.30
C ILE A 198 18.54 1.76 -3.16
N ALA A 199 18.03 2.98 -3.18
CA ALA A 199 18.81 4.17 -2.86
C ALA A 199 18.99 4.24 -1.34
N ARG A 200 20.22 4.25 -0.84
CA ARG A 200 20.50 4.37 0.61
C ARG A 200 20.76 5.81 1.02
N TYR A 201 20.37 6.17 2.23
CA TYR A 201 20.47 7.50 2.82
C TYR A 201 19.99 8.60 1.87
N VAL A 202 18.67 8.69 1.72
CA VAL A 202 18.05 9.68 0.84
C VAL A 202 17.78 10.95 1.64
N SER A 203 18.44 12.04 1.27
CA SER A 203 18.20 13.36 1.87
C SER A 203 17.84 14.40 0.82
N GLY A 204 16.85 15.21 1.16
CA GLY A 204 15.85 15.79 0.30
C GLY A 204 15.43 17.20 0.69
N LYS A 205 15.51 18.20 -0.18
CA LYS A 205 14.86 19.50 0.09
C LYS A 205 14.45 20.16 -1.22
N LEU A 206 13.33 20.85 -1.19
CA LEU A 206 12.77 21.53 -2.33
C LEU A 206 13.11 23.01 -2.24
N ARG A 207 13.73 23.55 -3.30
CA ARG A 207 13.94 24.99 -3.49
C ARG A 207 12.88 25.52 -4.43
N LEU A 208 12.23 26.60 -4.02
CA LEU A 208 11.16 27.23 -4.78
C LEU A 208 11.58 28.66 -5.16
N SER A 209 10.96 29.17 -6.22
CA SER A 209 11.09 30.58 -6.61
C SER A 209 10.56 31.51 -5.51
N PRO A 210 11.04 32.77 -5.44
CA PRO A 210 10.58 33.73 -4.44
C PRO A 210 9.05 33.88 -4.42
N GLY A 211 8.46 33.88 -3.22
CA GLY A 211 7.01 33.97 -3.01
C GLY A 211 6.32 32.63 -2.76
N LEU A 212 7.02 31.52 -2.95
CA LEU A 212 6.56 30.18 -2.59
C LEU A 212 7.40 29.63 -1.43
N SER A 213 6.73 28.94 -0.51
CA SER A 213 7.32 28.27 0.64
C SER A 213 6.85 26.83 0.71
N VAL A 214 7.65 25.94 1.31
CA VAL A 214 7.23 24.56 1.57
C VAL A 214 6.60 24.52 2.95
N ALA A 215 5.32 24.16 3.03
CA ALA A 215 4.59 24.03 4.28
C ALA A 215 4.94 22.72 4.98
N ALA A 216 4.77 21.60 4.28
CA ALA A 216 5.04 20.27 4.77
C ALA A 216 5.47 19.32 3.65
N TYR A 217 6.21 18.27 4.00
CA TYR A 217 6.38 17.09 3.17
C TYR A 217 5.57 15.94 3.77
N HIS A 218 4.84 15.24 2.91
CA HIS A 218 4.10 14.03 3.25
C HIS A 218 4.67 12.82 2.52
N GLY A 219 5.02 11.79 3.28
CA GLY A 219 5.61 10.55 2.78
C GLY A 219 6.30 9.77 3.90
N GLY A 220 6.85 8.59 3.57
CA GLY A 220 7.73 7.82 4.46
C GLY A 220 9.09 8.51 4.66
N ILE A 221 9.07 9.64 5.37
CA ILE A 221 10.20 10.53 5.56
C ILE A 221 10.23 11.10 6.98
N THR A 222 11.43 11.42 7.44
CA THR A 222 11.69 12.16 8.68
C THR A 222 12.27 13.53 8.33
N TYR A 223 12.13 14.51 9.23
CA TYR A 223 12.79 15.80 9.06
C TYR A 223 14.16 15.81 9.73
N ASP A 224 15.15 16.31 9.00
CA ASP A 224 16.45 16.68 9.56
C ASP A 224 16.39 18.07 10.23
N GLU A 225 17.40 18.41 11.04
CA GLU A 225 17.52 19.71 11.73
C GLU A 225 17.40 20.91 10.77
N SER A 226 17.79 20.70 9.51
CA SER A 226 17.74 21.69 8.42
C SER A 226 16.37 21.83 7.71
N ARG A 227 15.33 21.15 8.23
CA ARG A 227 14.00 20.94 7.59
C ARG A 227 14.08 20.32 6.19
N ALA A 228 15.16 19.58 5.91
CA ALA A 228 15.22 18.67 4.78
C ALA A 228 14.49 17.38 5.15
N PHE A 229 13.83 16.74 4.18
CA PHE A 229 13.36 15.37 4.37
C PHE A 229 14.54 14.40 4.28
N CYS A 230 14.54 13.39 5.13
CA CYS A 230 15.53 12.34 5.16
C CYS A 230 14.85 10.97 5.35
N THR A 231 15.40 9.94 4.73
CA THR A 231 14.96 8.56 4.91
C THR A 231 16.15 7.62 4.75
N ALA A 232 16.15 6.48 5.46
CA ALA A 232 17.28 5.55 5.44
C ALA A 232 17.43 4.86 4.07
N GLY A 233 16.33 4.68 3.33
CA GLY A 233 16.37 4.29 1.94
C GLY A 233 15.10 4.61 1.17
N MET A 234 15.14 4.43 -0.14
CA MET A 234 13.99 4.68 -1.01
C MET A 234 14.06 3.78 -2.24
N THR A 235 12.92 3.27 -2.65
CA THR A 235 12.76 2.44 -3.85
C THR A 235 12.11 3.22 -4.98
N SER A 236 12.01 2.63 -6.17
CA SER A 236 11.29 3.21 -7.32
C SER A 236 9.78 3.34 -7.10
N GLU A 237 9.21 2.60 -6.14
CA GLU A 237 7.77 2.60 -5.84
C GLU A 237 7.39 3.68 -4.82
N ASP A 238 8.37 4.22 -4.09
CA ASP A 238 8.12 5.24 -3.08
C ASP A 238 7.99 6.63 -3.70
N SER A 239 7.11 7.44 -3.15
CA SER A 239 6.96 8.84 -3.58
C SER A 239 6.77 9.78 -2.39
N VAL A 240 7.18 11.04 -2.55
CA VAL A 240 7.06 12.10 -1.53
C VAL A 240 6.27 13.27 -2.13
N VAL A 241 5.32 13.80 -1.39
CA VAL A 241 4.52 14.96 -1.78
C VAL A 241 4.98 16.16 -0.95
N ALA A 242 5.26 17.28 -1.60
CA ALA A 242 5.56 18.54 -0.94
C ALA A 242 4.34 19.46 -1.05
N GLU A 243 3.79 19.85 0.08
CA GLU A 243 2.77 20.90 0.16
C GLU A 243 3.45 22.26 0.05
N VAL A 244 3.00 23.05 -0.93
CA VAL A 244 3.57 24.35 -1.25
C VAL A 244 2.55 25.44 -0.97
N GLU A 245 2.94 26.40 -0.14
CA GLU A 245 2.17 27.59 0.18
C GLU A 245 2.66 28.79 -0.63
N MET A 246 1.73 29.72 -0.89
CA MET A 246 2.02 30.97 -1.59
C MET A 246 1.98 32.12 -0.58
N ASP A 247 3.15 32.48 -0.06
CA ASP A 247 3.31 33.58 0.91
C ASP A 247 3.09 34.96 0.25
N ARG A 248 3.47 35.08 -1.03
CA ARG A 248 3.41 36.34 -1.80
C ARG A 248 2.97 36.08 -3.22
N TYR A 249 2.26 37.04 -3.80
CA TYR A 249 1.91 37.01 -5.22
C TYR A 249 3.15 36.92 -6.09
N ILE A 250 3.17 35.94 -7.00
CA ILE A 250 4.26 35.75 -7.95
C ILE A 250 4.08 36.76 -9.09
N THR A 251 5.05 37.66 -9.25
CA THR A 251 5.01 38.71 -10.28
C THR A 251 5.55 38.25 -11.63
N GLY A 252 6.32 37.15 -11.66
CA GLY A 252 6.89 36.59 -12.88
C GLY A 252 5.91 35.67 -13.63
N PRO A 253 6.12 35.45 -14.94
CA PRO A 253 5.29 34.54 -15.74
C PRO A 253 5.48 33.06 -15.38
N TYR A 254 6.57 32.72 -14.69
CA TYR A 254 6.93 31.36 -14.34
C TYR A 254 7.36 31.25 -12.88
N ALA A 255 6.91 30.18 -12.23
CA ALA A 255 7.44 29.71 -10.96
C ALA A 255 8.36 28.51 -11.22
N TYR A 256 9.38 28.37 -10.38
CA TYR A 256 10.37 27.31 -10.54
C TYR A 256 10.42 26.48 -9.26
N ALA A 257 10.40 25.16 -9.43
CA ALA A 257 10.65 24.21 -8.37
C ALA A 257 11.87 23.38 -8.74
N GLN A 258 12.84 23.34 -7.83
CA GLN A 258 14.09 22.65 -8.04
C GLN A 258 14.44 21.83 -6.81
N PHE A 259 14.68 20.55 -7.01
CA PHE A 259 15.41 19.71 -6.06
C PHE A 259 16.90 19.82 -6.40
N ALA A 260 17.68 20.68 -5.71
CA ALA A 260 19.11 20.86 -6.00
C ALA A 260 19.98 21.01 -4.76
N ARG A 261 21.17 20.38 -4.85
CA ARG A 261 22.27 20.17 -3.89
C ARG A 261 22.23 20.82 -2.47
N PRO A 262 22.53 20.05 -1.39
CA PRO A 262 22.83 18.60 -1.36
C PRO A 262 21.55 17.81 -1.06
N LEU A 263 20.68 17.65 -2.06
CA LEU A 263 19.23 17.64 -1.80
C LEU A 263 18.47 16.47 -2.43
N PHE A 264 19.15 15.55 -3.11
CA PHE A 264 18.72 14.15 -3.29
C PHE A 264 20.02 13.35 -3.35
N THR A 265 20.66 13.27 -2.19
CA THR A 265 21.86 12.46 -2.03
C THR A 265 21.42 11.04 -1.81
N PHE A 266 21.99 10.09 -2.53
CA PHE A 266 21.83 8.68 -2.23
C PHE A 266 23.12 7.93 -2.49
N TYR A 267 23.37 6.88 -1.73
CA TYR A 267 24.42 5.93 -2.06
C TYR A 267 23.85 4.89 -3.04
N ASN A 268 24.52 4.71 -4.18
CA ASN A 268 24.22 3.62 -5.09
C ASN A 268 24.66 2.27 -4.48
N GLU A 269 24.38 1.16 -5.17
CA GLU A 269 24.74 -0.18 -4.69
C GLU A 269 26.26 -0.37 -4.48
N THR A 270 27.06 0.42 -5.20
CA THR A 270 28.53 0.49 -5.08
C THR A 270 29.00 1.48 -4.00
N ASN A 271 28.08 2.00 -3.17
CA ASN A 271 28.32 2.99 -2.11
C ASN A 271 28.93 4.33 -2.58
N GLU A 272 28.70 4.72 -3.82
CA GLU A 272 29.07 6.03 -4.35
C GLU A 272 27.97 7.05 -4.06
N CYS A 273 28.37 8.21 -3.57
CA CYS A 273 27.47 9.32 -3.29
C CYS A 273 27.02 9.99 -4.60
N CYS A 274 25.77 9.74 -4.99
CA CYS A 274 25.14 10.27 -6.19
C CYS A 274 24.21 11.44 -5.85
N LEU A 275 24.08 12.38 -6.79
CA LEU A 275 23.18 13.53 -6.69
C LEU A 275 22.22 13.52 -7.88
N ARG A 276 20.91 13.47 -7.61
CA ARG A 276 19.88 13.62 -8.65
C ARG A 276 19.25 15.01 -8.54
N VAL A 277 19.04 15.67 -9.68
CA VAL A 277 18.47 17.02 -9.75
C VAL A 277 17.22 16.98 -10.60
N PHE A 278 16.11 17.48 -10.05
CA PHE A 278 14.86 17.66 -10.77
C PHE A 278 14.57 19.15 -10.87
N ASN A 279 14.33 19.63 -12.09
CA ASN A 279 13.98 21.01 -12.37
C ASN A 279 12.62 21.03 -13.07
N HIS A 280 11.65 21.70 -12.47
CA HIS A 280 10.34 21.89 -13.08
C HIS A 280 9.95 23.36 -13.09
N ARG A 281 9.26 23.77 -14.17
CA ARG A 281 8.80 25.13 -14.38
C ARG A 281 7.28 25.13 -14.48
N PHE A 282 6.63 25.88 -13.61
CA PHE A 282 5.18 26.05 -13.61
C PHE A 282 4.79 27.40 -14.24
N PRO A 283 3.86 27.44 -15.20
CA PRO A 283 3.30 28.69 -15.70
C PRO A 283 2.40 29.32 -14.63
N VAL A 284 2.53 30.64 -14.43
CA VAL A 284 1.70 31.39 -13.48
C VAL A 284 0.56 32.05 -14.25
N SER A 285 -0.67 31.89 -13.76
CA SER A 285 -1.86 32.50 -14.34
C SER A 285 -2.80 33.01 -13.26
N THR A 286 -3.53 34.08 -13.56
CA THR A 286 -4.60 34.63 -12.73
C THR A 286 -5.99 34.16 -13.16
N ASP A 287 -6.11 33.52 -14.32
CA ASP A 287 -7.39 33.00 -14.81
C ASP A 287 -7.67 31.61 -14.23
N TYR A 288 -8.73 31.52 -13.42
CA TYR A 288 -9.20 30.27 -12.84
C TYR A 288 -9.42 29.17 -13.89
N ARG A 289 -9.89 29.49 -15.10
CA ARG A 289 -10.13 28.47 -16.13
C ARG A 289 -8.85 27.75 -16.51
N THR A 290 -7.78 28.50 -16.73
CA THR A 290 -6.46 27.94 -17.05
C THR A 290 -5.88 27.14 -15.90
N ILE A 291 -6.13 27.54 -14.65
CA ILE A 291 -5.69 26.79 -13.47
C ILE A 291 -6.39 25.43 -13.42
N TYR A 292 -7.73 25.42 -13.47
CA TYR A 292 -8.50 24.17 -13.39
C TYR A 292 -8.24 23.20 -14.54
N HIS A 293 -7.98 23.71 -15.75
CA HIS A 293 -7.63 22.88 -16.90
C HIS A 293 -6.26 22.19 -16.72
N ASN A 294 -5.27 22.90 -16.15
CA ASN A 294 -3.91 22.39 -15.99
C ASN A 294 -3.68 21.63 -14.66
N LEU A 295 -4.74 21.32 -13.90
CA LEU A 295 -4.62 20.50 -12.70
C LEU A 295 -4.31 19.05 -13.06
N ASP A 296 -3.27 18.50 -12.45
CA ASP A 296 -3.02 17.07 -12.45
C ASP A 296 -3.88 16.38 -11.39
N PHE A 297 -4.79 15.52 -11.85
CA PHE A 297 -5.68 14.75 -11.00
C PHE A 297 -4.91 13.86 -10.00
N SER A 298 -3.86 13.20 -10.46
CA SER A 298 -3.11 12.22 -9.66
C SER A 298 -2.37 12.88 -8.51
N ALA A 299 -1.68 14.00 -8.78
CA ALA A 299 -0.96 14.77 -7.78
C ALA A 299 -1.91 15.43 -6.76
N TYR A 300 -3.03 15.97 -7.23
CA TYR A 300 -4.03 16.58 -6.36
C TYR A 300 -4.68 15.54 -5.44
N PHE A 301 -5.12 14.40 -5.98
CA PHE A 301 -5.71 13.33 -5.21
C PHE A 301 -4.73 12.74 -4.19
N LEU A 302 -3.47 12.51 -4.58
CA LEU A 302 -2.44 12.00 -3.67
C LEU A 302 -2.17 12.98 -2.51
N THR A 303 -2.14 14.28 -2.78
CA THR A 303 -2.01 15.31 -1.73
C THR A 303 -3.16 15.22 -0.73
N LEU A 304 -4.40 15.11 -1.20
CA LEU A 304 -5.57 14.96 -0.33
C LEU A 304 -5.49 13.70 0.54
N VAL A 305 -5.14 12.56 -0.07
CA VAL A 305 -5.01 11.28 0.64
C VAL A 305 -3.93 11.36 1.73
N ARG A 306 -2.77 11.93 1.41
CA ARG A 306 -1.65 11.99 2.36
C ARG A 306 -1.88 12.99 3.49
N ALA A 307 -2.48 14.15 3.20
CA ALA A 307 -2.92 15.08 4.23
C ALA A 307 -3.94 14.42 5.17
N THR A 308 -4.88 13.63 4.61
CA THR A 308 -5.84 12.85 5.39
C THR A 308 -5.14 11.88 6.33
N VAL A 309 -4.15 11.11 5.84
CA VAL A 309 -3.38 10.16 6.64
C VAL A 309 -2.63 10.85 7.78
N SER A 310 -2.04 12.04 7.54
CA SER A 310 -1.36 12.82 8.58
C SER A 310 -2.31 13.22 9.73
N HIS A 311 -3.58 13.50 9.44
CA HIS A 311 -4.58 13.84 10.47
C HIS A 311 -5.19 12.62 11.18
N MET A 312 -4.97 11.40 10.71
CA MET A 312 -5.53 10.16 11.31
C MET A 312 -4.98 9.84 12.71
N SER A 313 -3.86 10.44 13.11
CA SER A 313 -3.36 10.34 14.49
C SER A 313 -4.07 11.25 15.48
N GLU A 314 -4.69 12.34 15.00
CA GLU A 314 -5.24 13.40 15.83
C GLU A 314 -6.76 13.33 15.94
N ASP A 315 -7.43 12.95 14.84
CA ASP A 315 -8.88 12.99 14.72
C ASP A 315 -9.51 11.60 14.55
N THR A 316 -10.82 11.51 14.81
CA THR A 316 -11.61 10.31 14.53
C THR A 316 -11.88 10.16 13.02
N VAL A 317 -11.99 8.92 12.54
CA VAL A 317 -12.30 8.61 11.13
C VAL A 317 -13.54 9.36 10.63
N TYR A 318 -14.58 9.47 11.46
CA TYR A 318 -15.79 10.21 11.13
C TYR A 318 -15.52 11.70 10.83
N ASN A 319 -14.76 12.38 11.69
CA ASN A 319 -14.41 13.78 11.51
C ASN A 319 -13.56 13.98 10.26
N ILE A 320 -12.60 13.07 10.02
CA ILE A 320 -11.71 13.10 8.87
C ILE A 320 -12.50 12.94 7.56
N ARG A 321 -13.45 11.99 7.49
CA ARG A 321 -14.33 11.81 6.33
C ARG A 321 -15.12 13.07 6.01
N ASN A 322 -15.62 13.76 7.04
CA ASN A 322 -16.36 15.00 6.88
C ASN A 322 -15.46 16.14 6.39
N LYS A 323 -14.28 16.34 6.99
CA LYS A 323 -13.28 17.33 6.56
C LYS A 323 -12.87 17.10 5.10
N LEU A 324 -12.56 15.86 4.71
CA LEU A 324 -12.18 15.53 3.35
C LEU A 324 -13.31 15.83 2.35
N SER A 325 -14.53 15.39 2.66
CA SER A 325 -15.71 15.69 1.83
C SER A 325 -15.95 17.20 1.72
N GLU A 326 -15.66 17.93 2.79
CA GLU A 326 -15.81 19.37 2.85
C GLU A 326 -14.80 20.11 1.96
N VAL A 327 -13.52 19.71 2.00
CA VAL A 327 -12.45 20.25 1.16
C VAL A 327 -12.77 20.05 -0.32
N VAL A 328 -13.18 18.84 -0.71
CA VAL A 328 -13.54 18.55 -2.10
C VAL A 328 -14.78 19.34 -2.53
N ALA A 329 -15.80 19.46 -1.67
CA ALA A 329 -16.97 20.28 -1.95
C ALA A 329 -16.62 21.77 -2.12
N ASN A 330 -15.68 22.31 -1.33
CA ASN A 330 -15.21 23.69 -1.46
C ASN A 330 -14.55 23.95 -2.82
N VAL A 331 -13.69 23.03 -3.29
CA VAL A 331 -12.98 23.19 -4.56
C VAL A 331 -13.94 23.16 -5.75
N LEU A 332 -14.94 22.28 -5.72
CA LEU A 332 -15.96 22.21 -6.77
C LEU A 332 -16.94 23.39 -6.72
N ALA A 333 -17.28 23.87 -5.52
CA ALA A 333 -18.07 25.09 -5.37
C ALA A 333 -17.32 26.32 -5.89
N ALA A 334 -16.03 26.44 -5.61
CA ALA A 334 -15.17 27.51 -6.13
C ALA A 334 -15.08 27.50 -7.66
N TYR A 335 -14.95 26.32 -8.27
CA TYR A 335 -14.96 26.18 -9.73
C TYR A 335 -16.25 26.73 -10.32
N ARG A 336 -17.39 26.31 -9.78
CA ARG A 336 -18.69 26.76 -10.27
C ARG A 336 -18.85 28.28 -10.13
N ASN A 337 -18.54 28.83 -8.96
CA ASN A 337 -18.74 30.25 -8.67
C ASN A 337 -17.87 31.16 -9.57
N ASN A 338 -16.66 30.73 -9.89
CA ASN A 338 -15.70 31.55 -10.65
C ASN A 338 -15.74 31.28 -12.17
N VAL A 339 -16.07 30.06 -12.59
CA VAL A 339 -16.00 29.64 -14.01
C VAL A 339 -17.38 29.45 -14.63
N CYS A 340 -18.32 28.83 -13.92
CA CYS A 340 -19.65 28.43 -14.43
C CYS A 340 -20.81 29.20 -13.79
N TYR A 341 -20.64 30.50 -13.55
CA TYR A 341 -21.64 31.34 -12.86
C TYR A 341 -22.99 31.43 -13.60
N SER A 342 -23.00 31.21 -14.92
CA SER A 342 -24.20 31.30 -15.76
C SER A 342 -25.02 30.00 -15.82
N SER A 343 -24.52 28.88 -15.30
CA SER A 343 -25.18 27.58 -15.42
C SER A 343 -26.33 27.39 -14.41
N PRO A 344 -27.38 26.63 -14.76
CA PRO A 344 -28.53 26.42 -13.88
C PRO A 344 -28.14 25.66 -12.61
N LYS A 345 -28.69 26.06 -11.45
CA LYS A 345 -28.38 25.49 -10.13
C LYS A 345 -28.73 23.99 -10.01
N SER A 346 -29.52 23.44 -10.93
CA SER A 346 -29.85 22.01 -10.97
C SER A 346 -28.74 21.10 -11.51
N GLN A 347 -27.71 21.66 -12.16
CA GLN A 347 -26.64 20.89 -12.78
C GLN A 347 -25.35 21.00 -11.98
N LEU A 348 -24.64 19.88 -11.77
CA LEU A 348 -23.28 19.87 -11.24
C LEU A 348 -22.29 19.99 -12.40
N ASN A 349 -21.62 21.13 -12.52
CA ASN A 349 -20.55 21.30 -13.50
C ASN A 349 -19.23 20.97 -12.83
N LEU A 350 -18.54 19.98 -13.37
CA LEU A 350 -17.22 19.56 -12.92
C LEU A 350 -16.18 20.05 -13.93
N PRO A 351 -14.99 20.47 -13.48
CA PRO A 351 -13.88 20.68 -14.39
C PRO A 351 -13.46 19.34 -14.97
N GLU A 352 -13.07 19.32 -16.24
CA GLU A 352 -12.68 18.11 -16.97
C GLU A 352 -11.59 17.32 -16.22
N SER A 353 -10.56 18.03 -15.74
CA SER A 353 -9.42 17.45 -15.00
C SER A 353 -9.81 16.86 -13.64
N LEU A 354 -10.95 17.24 -13.05
CA LEU A 354 -11.45 16.69 -11.77
C LEU A 354 -12.79 15.96 -11.93
N SER A 355 -13.16 15.58 -13.14
CA SER A 355 -14.41 14.85 -13.43
C SER A 355 -14.50 13.53 -12.65
N LEU A 356 -13.36 12.86 -12.44
CA LEU A 356 -13.26 11.60 -11.69
C LEU A 356 -13.12 11.80 -10.17
N LEU A 357 -12.98 13.04 -9.68
CA LEU A 357 -12.74 13.30 -8.25
C LEU A 357 -13.87 12.79 -7.34
N PRO A 358 -15.17 12.97 -7.66
CA PRO A 358 -16.24 12.41 -6.83
C PRO A 358 -16.21 10.87 -6.79
N LEU A 359 -15.85 10.22 -7.89
CA LEU A 359 -15.72 8.75 -7.97
C LEU A 359 -14.60 8.24 -7.06
N PHE A 360 -13.42 8.85 -7.15
CA PHE A 360 -12.27 8.47 -6.31
C PHE A 360 -12.49 8.83 -4.84
N LEU A 361 -13.18 9.94 -4.53
CA LEU A 361 -13.56 10.28 -3.17
C LEU A 361 -14.50 9.22 -2.58
N ASN A 362 -15.57 8.84 -3.29
CA ASN A 362 -16.46 7.77 -2.86
C ASN A 362 -15.68 6.46 -2.60
N SER A 363 -14.81 6.09 -3.54
CA SER A 363 -14.00 4.88 -3.45
C SER A 363 -13.06 4.90 -2.25
N LEU A 364 -12.39 6.03 -2.02
CA LEU A 364 -11.49 6.25 -0.89
C LEU A 364 -12.21 6.12 0.46
N LEU A 365 -13.41 6.68 0.59
CA LEU A 365 -14.22 6.58 1.81
C LEU A 365 -14.61 5.13 2.15
N LYS A 366 -14.69 4.26 1.14
CA LYS A 366 -14.99 2.83 1.27
C LYS A 366 -13.75 1.96 1.49
N THR A 367 -12.54 2.47 1.23
CA THR A 367 -11.29 1.72 1.47
C THR A 367 -11.10 1.43 2.96
N PRO A 368 -10.34 0.38 3.33
CA PRO A 368 -9.98 0.10 4.72
C PRO A 368 -9.36 1.28 5.47
N LEU A 369 -8.79 2.25 4.77
CA LEU A 369 -8.27 3.48 5.36
C LEU A 369 -9.36 4.29 6.09
N LEU A 370 -10.50 4.55 5.41
CA LEU A 370 -11.56 5.44 5.90
C LEU A 370 -12.93 4.76 6.06
N ALA A 371 -13.02 3.46 5.82
CA ALA A 371 -14.24 2.69 6.03
C ALA A 371 -14.67 2.77 7.50
N MET A 372 -15.95 3.08 7.72
CA MET A 372 -16.53 3.19 9.06
C MET A 372 -16.68 1.82 9.69
N SER A 373 -16.22 1.70 10.93
CA SER A 373 -16.38 0.50 11.73
C SER A 373 -17.75 0.47 12.41
N PRO A 374 -18.47 -0.66 12.41
CA PRO A 374 -19.77 -0.75 13.07
C PRO A 374 -19.62 -0.70 14.60
N MET A 375 -20.23 0.30 15.24
CA MET A 375 -20.20 0.45 16.70
C MET A 375 -21.15 -0.56 17.36
N ASN A 376 -20.64 -1.38 18.29
CA ASN A 376 -21.41 -2.29 19.16
C ASN A 376 -22.44 -3.23 18.48
N THR A 377 -22.32 -3.45 17.16
CA THR A 377 -23.29 -4.25 16.39
C THR A 377 -22.79 -5.68 16.14
N SER A 378 -21.48 -5.91 16.16
CA SER A 378 -20.87 -7.21 15.92
C SER A 378 -20.62 -7.96 17.24
N ALA A 379 -21.05 -9.22 17.33
CA ALA A 379 -20.71 -10.08 18.46
C ALA A 379 -19.30 -10.70 18.33
N ASN A 380 -18.79 -10.83 17.10
CA ASN A 380 -17.53 -11.51 16.79
C ASN A 380 -16.53 -10.54 16.15
N LEU A 381 -15.25 -10.70 16.50
CA LEU A 381 -14.16 -9.89 15.93
C LEU A 381 -13.96 -10.13 14.42
N GLN A 382 -14.29 -11.33 13.95
CA GLN A 382 -14.17 -11.72 12.53
C GLN A 382 -15.19 -11.04 11.60
N SER A 383 -16.32 -10.55 12.11
CA SER A 383 -17.29 -9.80 11.28
C SER A 383 -16.92 -8.33 11.13
N ILE A 384 -15.98 -7.84 11.95
CA ILE A 384 -15.51 -6.46 11.92
C ILE A 384 -14.57 -6.27 10.75
N TYR A 385 -14.83 -5.22 9.98
CA TYR A 385 -13.94 -4.74 8.93
C TYR A 385 -14.09 -3.22 8.83
N PRO A 386 -12.99 -2.51 8.57
CA PRO A 386 -11.63 -3.04 8.47
C PRO A 386 -11.05 -3.37 9.86
N ARG A 387 -10.17 -4.38 9.93
CA ARG A 387 -9.41 -4.68 11.16
C ARG A 387 -8.28 -3.67 11.34
N GLY A 388 -7.80 -3.50 12.57
CA GLY A 388 -6.76 -2.51 12.93
C GLY A 388 -5.49 -2.64 12.08
N ASP A 389 -4.97 -3.87 11.94
CA ASP A 389 -3.77 -4.15 11.13
C ASP A 389 -3.99 -3.87 9.64
N LEU A 390 -5.16 -4.21 9.11
CA LEU A 390 -5.49 -3.91 7.71
C LEU A 390 -5.56 -2.39 7.50
N ARG A 391 -6.15 -1.63 8.43
CA ARG A 391 -6.16 -0.17 8.33
C ARG A 391 -4.75 0.43 8.43
N ALA A 392 -3.90 -0.10 9.31
CA ALA A 392 -2.49 0.31 9.41
C ALA A 392 -1.73 0.03 8.10
N TYR A 393 -1.94 -1.13 7.48
CA TYR A 393 -1.38 -1.44 6.17
C TYR A 393 -1.81 -0.44 5.10
N TRP A 394 -3.11 -0.13 5.01
CA TRP A 394 -3.63 0.87 4.06
C TRP A 394 -3.11 2.28 4.33
N LYS A 395 -2.90 2.62 5.60
CA LYS A 395 -2.26 3.88 6.02
C LYS A 395 -0.84 3.96 5.46
N TRP A 396 -0.05 2.88 5.59
CA TRP A 396 1.29 2.83 5.01
C TRP A 396 1.24 2.94 3.47
N LEU A 397 0.41 2.12 2.81
CA LEU A 397 0.27 2.07 1.36
C LEU A 397 -0.03 3.45 0.78
N CYS A 398 -1.03 4.15 1.33
CA CYS A 398 -1.46 5.46 0.87
C CYS A 398 -0.42 6.57 1.14
N TYR A 399 0.43 6.39 2.15
CA TYR A 399 1.39 7.40 2.57
C TYR A 399 2.73 7.30 1.87
N THR A 400 3.21 6.10 1.52
CA THR A 400 4.54 5.89 0.94
C THR A 400 4.55 5.66 -0.56
N GLN A 401 3.56 4.94 -1.10
CA GLN A 401 3.62 4.43 -2.47
C GLN A 401 3.37 5.50 -3.55
N SER A 402 3.68 5.15 -4.79
CA SER A 402 3.48 5.97 -5.99
C SER A 402 2.00 6.33 -6.23
N ALA A 403 1.76 7.43 -6.94
CA ALA A 403 0.41 7.87 -7.26
C ALA A 403 -0.39 6.80 -8.03
N GLU A 404 0.26 6.12 -8.97
CA GLU A 404 -0.36 5.07 -9.79
C GLU A 404 -0.82 3.88 -8.94
N ARG A 405 0.04 3.44 -8.01
CA ARG A 405 -0.27 2.32 -7.10
C ARG A 405 -1.42 2.69 -6.16
N VAL A 406 -1.40 3.89 -5.59
CA VAL A 406 -2.46 4.39 -4.70
C VAL A 406 -3.78 4.54 -5.46
N LEU A 407 -3.78 5.10 -6.67
CA LEU A 407 -4.98 5.23 -7.49
C LEU A 407 -5.57 3.86 -7.84
N ASN A 408 -4.73 2.88 -8.20
CA ASN A 408 -5.18 1.53 -8.49
C ASN A 408 -5.70 0.79 -7.24
N ALA A 409 -5.09 1.02 -6.08
CA ALA A 409 -5.58 0.47 -4.81
C ALA A 409 -6.96 1.06 -4.43
N VAL A 410 -7.15 2.36 -4.63
CA VAL A 410 -8.42 3.05 -4.32
C VAL A 410 -9.53 2.63 -5.29
N TYR A 411 -9.26 2.66 -6.59
CA TYR A 411 -10.20 2.23 -7.64
C TYR A 411 -9.53 1.19 -8.55
N PRO A 412 -9.75 -0.11 -8.29
CA PRO A 412 -9.15 -1.18 -9.08
C PRO A 412 -9.67 -1.19 -10.51
N ARG A 413 -8.98 -1.90 -11.40
CA ARG A 413 -9.33 -1.97 -12.83
C ARG A 413 -10.08 -3.26 -13.12
N LEU A 414 -11.30 -3.15 -13.63
CA LEU A 414 -12.13 -4.28 -14.02
C LEU A 414 -12.17 -4.40 -15.56
N TYR A 415 -11.86 -5.58 -16.08
CA TYR A 415 -11.90 -5.91 -17.50
C TYR A 415 -12.77 -7.14 -17.74
N ARG A 416 -13.42 -7.21 -18.91
CA ARG A 416 -14.10 -8.42 -19.39
C ARG A 416 -13.18 -9.16 -20.36
N LEU A 417 -12.99 -10.45 -20.13
CA LEU A 417 -12.05 -11.32 -20.88
C LEU A 417 -12.76 -12.24 -21.89
N ASP A 418 -13.93 -11.84 -22.37
CA ASP A 418 -14.80 -12.67 -23.21
C ASP A 418 -14.72 -12.26 -24.69
N GLU A 419 -15.00 -13.19 -25.61
CA GLU A 419 -14.87 -13.02 -27.07
C GLU A 419 -15.91 -12.07 -27.67
N ALA A 420 -16.91 -11.63 -26.90
CA ALA A 420 -17.98 -10.75 -27.37
C ALA A 420 -17.50 -9.42 -27.98
N LYS A 421 -16.28 -8.98 -27.65
CA LYS A 421 -15.55 -7.92 -28.35
C LYS A 421 -14.19 -8.49 -28.73
N SER A 422 -13.90 -8.66 -30.02
CA SER A 422 -12.67 -9.30 -30.51
C SER A 422 -11.49 -8.34 -30.70
N ASP A 423 -11.66 -7.06 -30.37
CA ASP A 423 -10.74 -5.99 -30.77
C ASP A 423 -9.57 -5.74 -29.78
N TRP A 424 -9.40 -6.59 -28.76
CA TRP A 424 -8.39 -6.45 -27.71
C TRP A 424 -7.45 -7.66 -27.66
N GLY A 425 -6.27 -7.46 -27.05
CA GLY A 425 -5.24 -8.50 -26.87
C GLY A 425 -4.33 -8.72 -28.08
N GLU A 426 -4.46 -7.88 -29.11
CA GLU A 426 -3.55 -7.82 -30.24
C GLU A 426 -2.48 -6.74 -30.01
N GLU A 427 -1.25 -7.06 -30.37
CA GLU A 427 -0.15 -6.09 -30.41
C GLU A 427 -0.15 -5.43 -31.79
N ILE A 428 -0.43 -4.13 -31.82
CA ILE A 428 -0.36 -3.31 -33.02
C ILE A 428 0.77 -2.31 -32.78
N GLU A 429 1.82 -2.34 -33.60
CA GLU A 429 2.95 -1.40 -33.52
C GLU A 429 3.60 -1.33 -32.11
N ASP A 430 3.90 -2.49 -31.51
CA ASP A 430 4.45 -2.63 -30.14
C ASP A 430 3.54 -2.08 -29.01
N HIS A 431 2.26 -1.84 -29.31
CA HIS A 431 1.25 -1.47 -28.33
C HIS A 431 0.16 -2.53 -28.21
N LEU A 432 0.02 -3.09 -27.00
CA LEU A 432 -1.07 -4.00 -26.68
C LEU A 432 -2.38 -3.24 -26.54
N VAL A 433 -3.38 -3.59 -27.36
CA VAL A 433 -4.72 -3.04 -27.22
C VAL A 433 -5.40 -3.65 -25.99
N MET A 434 -5.54 -2.85 -24.93
CA MET A 434 -6.16 -3.28 -23.68
C MET A 434 -7.70 -3.31 -23.79
N PRO A 435 -8.39 -4.24 -23.10
CA PRO A 435 -9.85 -4.25 -23.05
C PRO A 435 -10.41 -2.98 -22.40
N ASP A 436 -11.65 -2.63 -22.77
CA ASP A 436 -12.39 -1.52 -22.15
C ASP A 436 -12.50 -1.73 -20.63
N ARG A 437 -12.22 -0.67 -19.86
CA ARG A 437 -12.42 -0.67 -18.40
C ARG A 437 -13.91 -0.62 -18.08
N LEU A 438 -14.36 -1.59 -17.29
CA LEU A 438 -15.71 -1.63 -16.77
C LEU A 438 -15.82 -0.91 -15.42
N PRO A 439 -17.01 -0.37 -15.08
CA PRO A 439 -17.29 0.14 -13.74
C PRO A 439 -17.10 -0.96 -12.70
N CYS A 440 -16.53 -0.62 -11.54
CA CYS A 440 -16.36 -1.52 -10.40
C CYS A 440 -17.68 -1.73 -9.64
N SER A 441 -18.65 -2.33 -10.33
CA SER A 441 -19.98 -2.68 -9.83
C SER A 441 -20.28 -4.16 -10.11
N GLY A 442 -20.96 -4.82 -9.18
CA GLY A 442 -21.48 -6.19 -9.34
C GLY A 442 -22.54 -6.30 -10.43
N ALA A 443 -23.14 -5.20 -10.88
CA ALA A 443 -23.99 -5.16 -12.06
C ALA A 443 -23.21 -5.34 -13.37
N ALA A 444 -21.93 -4.92 -13.41
CA ALA A 444 -21.06 -5.13 -14.56
C ALA A 444 -20.58 -6.58 -14.68
N LEU A 445 -20.52 -7.31 -13.56
CA LEU A 445 -20.25 -8.73 -13.53
C LEU A 445 -21.51 -9.48 -14.01
N THR A 446 -21.48 -10.02 -15.21
CA THR A 446 -22.55 -10.86 -15.75
C THR A 446 -22.37 -12.33 -15.34
N HIS A 447 -23.39 -13.17 -15.47
CA HIS A 447 -23.33 -14.59 -15.03
C HIS A 447 -22.65 -15.49 -16.06
N ASP A 448 -22.61 -15.04 -17.31
CA ASP A 448 -22.08 -15.72 -18.51
C ASP A 448 -20.63 -15.34 -18.83
N GLY A 449 -20.08 -14.31 -18.19
CA GLY A 449 -18.76 -13.77 -18.50
C GLY A 449 -17.64 -14.20 -17.56
N VAL A 450 -16.40 -14.00 -18.05
CA VAL A 450 -15.16 -14.07 -17.26
C VAL A 450 -14.58 -12.65 -17.17
N PHE A 451 -14.18 -12.25 -15.97
CA PHE A 451 -13.71 -10.88 -15.69
C PHE A 451 -12.36 -10.92 -15.00
N LEU A 452 -11.50 -9.93 -15.30
CA LEU A 452 -10.24 -9.70 -14.61
C LEU A 452 -10.37 -8.43 -13.77
N LEU A 453 -10.24 -8.57 -12.46
CA LEU A 453 -10.14 -7.47 -11.52
C LEU A 453 -8.67 -7.35 -11.06
N ALA A 454 -8.00 -6.31 -11.54
CA ALA A 454 -6.61 -6.02 -11.21
C ALA A 454 -6.52 -5.14 -9.96
N CYS A 455 -5.96 -5.69 -8.88
CA CYS A 455 -5.81 -5.03 -7.58
C CYS A 455 -4.34 -5.06 -7.14
N ASP A 456 -4.02 -4.28 -6.10
CA ASP A 456 -2.66 -4.16 -5.57
C ASP A 456 -2.16 -5.42 -4.83
N GLU A 457 -3.09 -6.24 -4.31
CA GLU A 457 -2.76 -7.45 -3.55
C GLU A 457 -2.70 -8.71 -4.42
N ALA A 458 -3.59 -8.81 -5.41
CA ALA A 458 -3.68 -9.96 -6.31
C ALA A 458 -4.49 -9.62 -7.56
N LEU A 459 -4.38 -10.44 -8.60
CA LEU A 459 -5.23 -10.37 -9.79
C LEU A 459 -6.37 -11.38 -9.64
N PHE A 460 -7.62 -10.91 -9.56
CA PHE A 460 -8.77 -11.80 -9.42
C PHE A 460 -9.41 -12.07 -10.78
N VAL A 461 -9.47 -13.34 -11.18
CA VAL A 461 -10.28 -13.78 -12.33
C VAL A 461 -11.62 -14.25 -11.80
N VAL A 462 -12.65 -13.43 -12.01
CA VAL A 462 -14.02 -13.72 -11.57
C VAL A 462 -14.76 -14.47 -12.66
N VAL A 463 -15.16 -15.71 -12.36
CA VAL A 463 -15.87 -16.60 -13.28
C VAL A 463 -17.36 -16.59 -12.93
N GLY A 464 -18.21 -16.28 -13.92
CA GLY A 464 -19.65 -16.36 -13.81
C GLY A 464 -20.17 -17.80 -13.63
N LYS A 465 -21.35 -17.97 -13.02
CA LYS A 465 -21.94 -19.30 -12.76
C LYS A 465 -22.45 -20.01 -14.02
N THR A 466 -22.79 -19.27 -15.06
CA THR A 466 -23.39 -19.78 -16.30
C THR A 466 -22.45 -19.64 -17.49
N VAL A 467 -21.14 -19.61 -17.25
CA VAL A 467 -20.12 -19.60 -18.29
C VAL A 467 -20.19 -20.91 -19.08
N THR A 468 -20.00 -20.83 -20.39
CA THR A 468 -20.06 -22.01 -21.27
C THR A 468 -18.92 -22.99 -20.97
N ALA A 469 -19.20 -24.29 -21.09
CA ALA A 469 -18.19 -25.32 -20.85
C ALA A 469 -17.03 -25.25 -21.86
N GLU A 470 -17.29 -24.73 -23.06
CA GLU A 470 -16.26 -24.47 -24.08
C GLU A 470 -15.27 -23.40 -23.62
N LEU A 471 -15.76 -22.26 -23.11
CA LEU A 471 -14.91 -21.18 -22.61
C LEU A 471 -14.12 -21.64 -21.37
N CYS A 472 -14.75 -22.38 -20.46
CA CYS A 472 -14.07 -22.97 -19.29
C CYS A 472 -13.00 -23.98 -19.72
N GLY A 473 -13.30 -24.82 -20.70
CA GLY A 473 -12.37 -25.83 -21.22
C GLY A 473 -11.14 -25.18 -21.86
N ARG A 474 -11.33 -24.09 -22.62
CA ARG A 474 -10.25 -23.35 -23.28
C ARG A 474 -9.36 -22.60 -22.27
N LEU A 475 -9.96 -21.88 -21.32
CA LEU A 475 -9.22 -21.04 -20.36
C LEU A 475 -8.60 -21.83 -19.20
N PHE A 476 -9.32 -22.81 -18.66
CA PHE A 476 -8.96 -23.51 -17.40
C PHE A 476 -8.77 -25.02 -17.57
N GLY A 477 -9.08 -25.60 -18.74
CA GLY A 477 -8.96 -27.04 -18.99
C GLY A 477 -10.04 -27.89 -18.33
N VAL A 478 -11.09 -27.26 -17.80
CA VAL A 478 -12.16 -27.94 -17.07
C VAL A 478 -13.52 -27.59 -17.66
N ALA A 479 -14.45 -28.55 -17.63
CA ALA A 479 -15.78 -28.34 -18.17
C ALA A 479 -16.60 -27.30 -17.38
N THR A 480 -16.41 -27.24 -16.05
CA THR A 480 -17.11 -26.28 -15.17
C THR A 480 -16.30 -26.03 -13.90
N VAL A 481 -16.27 -24.77 -13.43
CA VAL A 481 -15.73 -24.43 -12.10
C VAL A 481 -16.83 -24.60 -11.06
N VAL A 482 -16.65 -25.56 -10.16
CA VAL A 482 -17.75 -26.09 -9.31
C VAL A 482 -17.82 -25.42 -7.94
N ASN A 483 -16.68 -25.20 -7.29
CA ASN A 483 -16.60 -24.65 -5.94
C ASN A 483 -15.33 -23.78 -5.78
N SER A 484 -15.21 -23.09 -4.65
CA SER A 484 -14.07 -22.22 -4.39
C SER A 484 -12.73 -22.95 -4.28
N VAL A 485 -12.72 -24.18 -3.75
CA VAL A 485 -11.53 -25.03 -3.67
C VAL A 485 -11.03 -25.42 -5.06
N HIS A 486 -11.94 -25.78 -5.96
CA HIS A 486 -11.62 -26.07 -7.34
C HIS A 486 -11.12 -24.80 -8.04
N GLY A 487 -11.81 -23.66 -7.87
CA GLY A 487 -11.34 -22.36 -8.37
C GLY A 487 -9.91 -22.03 -7.92
N ALA A 488 -9.62 -22.19 -6.63
CA ALA A 488 -8.29 -21.92 -6.07
C ALA A 488 -7.21 -22.91 -6.51
N SER A 489 -7.55 -24.12 -6.97
CA SER A 489 -6.59 -25.06 -7.55
C SER A 489 -6.33 -24.84 -9.04
N LEU A 490 -7.17 -24.04 -9.71
CA LEU A 490 -7.06 -23.80 -11.13
C LEU A 490 -6.03 -22.69 -11.41
N SER A 491 -5.43 -22.78 -12.59
CA SER A 491 -4.61 -21.73 -13.18
C SER A 491 -5.08 -21.49 -14.62
N LEU A 492 -4.71 -20.35 -15.18
CA LEU A 492 -4.90 -20.12 -16.61
C LEU A 492 -4.02 -21.11 -17.39
N LEU A 493 -4.61 -21.81 -18.36
CA LEU A 493 -3.85 -22.72 -19.20
C LEU A 493 -2.85 -21.96 -20.08
N GLN A 494 -1.73 -22.59 -20.39
CA GLN A 494 -0.87 -22.18 -21.50
C GLN A 494 -1.26 -23.03 -22.70
N SER A 495 -1.91 -22.40 -23.68
CA SER A 495 -2.40 -23.05 -24.91
C SER A 495 -2.08 -22.18 -26.11
N GLU A 496 -2.03 -22.78 -27.30
CA GLU A 496 -1.87 -22.06 -28.58
C GLU A 496 -3.15 -21.32 -29.02
N ASP A 497 -4.21 -21.46 -28.25
CA ASP A 497 -5.48 -20.79 -28.50
C ASP A 497 -5.35 -19.26 -28.42
N LEU A 498 -5.86 -18.57 -29.44
CA LEU A 498 -5.78 -17.11 -29.59
C LEU A 498 -6.40 -16.38 -28.40
N LEU A 499 -7.52 -16.87 -27.86
CA LEU A 499 -8.16 -16.24 -26.70
C LEU A 499 -7.27 -16.31 -25.46
N VAL A 500 -6.68 -17.49 -25.22
CA VAL A 500 -5.80 -17.72 -24.07
C VAL A 500 -4.55 -16.84 -24.17
N GLN A 501 -3.96 -16.73 -25.37
CA GLN A 501 -2.84 -15.83 -25.62
C GLN A 501 -3.18 -14.36 -25.37
N ARG A 502 -4.36 -13.90 -25.83
CA ARG A 502 -4.84 -12.54 -25.58
C ARG A 502 -5.01 -12.26 -24.09
N VAL A 503 -5.60 -13.21 -23.35
CA VAL A 503 -5.75 -13.10 -21.89
C VAL A 503 -4.39 -13.04 -21.20
N TRP A 504 -3.43 -13.90 -21.58
CA TRP A 504 -2.09 -13.87 -21.02
C TRP A 504 -1.36 -12.55 -21.27
N ARG A 505 -1.43 -12.00 -22.49
CA ARG A 505 -0.85 -10.67 -22.80
C ARG A 505 -1.44 -9.57 -21.92
N VAL A 506 -2.76 -9.57 -21.72
CA VAL A 506 -3.42 -8.60 -20.83
C VAL A 506 -2.98 -8.79 -19.38
N VAL A 507 -2.89 -10.03 -18.91
CA VAL A 507 -2.43 -10.33 -17.54
C VAL A 507 -0.96 -9.92 -17.35
N GLU A 508 -0.07 -10.24 -18.28
CA GLU A 508 1.34 -9.85 -18.27
C GLU A 508 1.48 -8.35 -18.26
N ARG A 509 0.76 -7.64 -19.13
CA ARG A 509 0.78 -6.17 -19.15
C ARG A 509 0.30 -5.55 -17.83
N VAL A 510 -0.73 -6.13 -17.22
CA VAL A 510 -1.21 -5.68 -15.90
C VAL A 510 -0.17 -5.96 -14.81
N LYS A 511 0.53 -7.10 -14.88
CA LYS A 511 1.61 -7.43 -13.95
C LYS A 511 2.81 -6.47 -14.11
N GLU A 512 3.19 -6.11 -15.33
CA GLU A 512 4.23 -5.10 -15.57
C GLU A 512 3.88 -3.76 -14.93
N GLU A 513 2.60 -3.36 -14.97
CA GLU A 513 2.17 -2.06 -14.44
C GLU A 513 1.97 -2.05 -12.92
N LEU A 514 1.49 -3.15 -12.32
CA LEU A 514 1.13 -3.20 -10.89
C LEU A 514 2.17 -3.91 -10.01
N GLY A 515 2.93 -4.84 -10.59
CA GLY A 515 3.90 -5.68 -9.90
C GLY A 515 3.92 -7.10 -10.48
N GLU A 516 5.10 -7.55 -10.89
CA GLU A 516 5.32 -8.90 -11.42
C GLU A 516 5.05 -10.00 -10.38
N GLU A 517 5.10 -9.64 -9.09
CA GLU A 517 4.85 -10.57 -8.00
C GLU A 517 3.40 -11.05 -7.91
N LEU A 518 2.45 -10.33 -8.52
CA LEU A 518 1.02 -10.61 -8.38
C LEU A 518 0.63 -11.93 -9.04
N GLN A 519 0.03 -12.82 -8.27
CA GLN A 519 -0.55 -14.06 -8.76
C GLN A 519 -2.02 -13.90 -9.15
N VAL A 520 -2.43 -14.72 -10.12
CA VAL A 520 -3.81 -14.81 -10.58
C VAL A 520 -4.58 -15.74 -9.65
N ARG A 521 -5.69 -15.26 -9.09
CA ARG A 521 -6.59 -16.02 -8.20
C ARG A 521 -7.96 -16.15 -8.87
N ILE A 522 -8.41 -17.38 -9.11
CA ILE A 522 -9.71 -17.63 -9.75
C ILE A 522 -10.80 -17.70 -8.68
N VAL A 523 -11.81 -16.84 -8.80
CA VAL A 523 -12.92 -16.73 -7.87
C VAL A 523 -14.23 -17.01 -8.60
N VAL A 524 -15.07 -17.86 -8.03
CA VAL A 524 -16.39 -18.18 -8.57
C VAL A 524 -17.42 -17.21 -8.00
N ARG A 525 -18.24 -16.63 -8.89
CA ARG A 525 -19.32 -15.72 -8.46
C ARG A 525 -20.28 -16.43 -7.52
N GLY A 526 -20.54 -15.84 -6.36
CA GLY A 526 -21.52 -16.31 -5.38
C GLY A 526 -20.98 -17.30 -4.33
N GLU A 527 -19.68 -17.61 -4.37
CA GLU A 527 -18.97 -18.31 -3.30
C GLU A 527 -18.47 -17.32 -2.23
N LYS A 528 -17.97 -17.85 -1.10
CA LYS A 528 -17.55 -17.05 0.06
C LYS A 528 -16.42 -16.06 -0.26
N GLU A 529 -15.50 -16.45 -1.13
CA GLU A 529 -14.32 -15.70 -1.56
C GLU A 529 -14.71 -14.50 -2.43
N MET A 530 -15.89 -14.54 -3.05
CA MET A 530 -16.48 -13.38 -3.72
C MET A 530 -16.76 -12.24 -2.75
N ASN A 531 -16.88 -12.49 -1.44
CA ASN A 531 -17.07 -11.41 -0.47
C ASN A 531 -15.85 -10.47 -0.44
N GLU A 532 -14.63 -10.98 -0.57
CA GLU A 532 -13.42 -10.14 -0.65
C GLU A 532 -13.42 -9.29 -1.92
N VAL A 533 -13.75 -9.92 -3.06
CA VAL A 533 -13.91 -9.24 -4.36
C VAL A 533 -15.02 -8.18 -4.30
N SER A 534 -16.13 -8.45 -3.61
CA SER A 534 -17.25 -7.52 -3.49
C SER A 534 -16.88 -6.24 -2.74
N LEU A 535 -15.92 -6.31 -1.81
CA LEU A 535 -15.39 -5.12 -1.13
C LEU A 535 -14.59 -4.22 -2.07
N LEU A 536 -14.09 -4.76 -3.18
CA LEU A 536 -13.33 -4.04 -4.21
C LEU A 536 -14.27 -3.41 -5.27
N LEU A 537 -15.54 -3.80 -5.32
CA LEU A 537 -16.56 -3.23 -6.21
C LEU A 537 -17.12 -1.91 -5.62
N ARG A 538 -16.31 -0.85 -5.69
CA ARG A 538 -16.53 0.44 -4.99
C ARG A 538 -17.76 1.23 -5.43
N ASP A 539 -18.37 0.90 -6.57
CA ASP A 539 -19.56 1.61 -7.06
C ASP A 539 -20.83 1.16 -6.32
N ASP A 540 -20.83 -0.08 -5.82
CA ASP A 540 -21.96 -0.67 -5.11
C ASP A 540 -22.03 -0.24 -3.64
N ARG A 541 -23.14 -0.59 -2.98
CA ARG A 541 -23.29 -0.40 -1.54
C ARG A 541 -22.35 -1.34 -0.80
N ILE A 542 -21.43 -0.78 -0.02
CA ILE A 542 -20.48 -1.56 0.80
C ILE A 542 -20.80 -1.29 2.26
N ARG A 543 -21.39 -2.29 2.92
CA ARG A 543 -21.73 -2.23 4.35
C ARG A 543 -22.59 -1.00 4.70
N LEU A 544 -22.01 -0.05 5.44
CA LEU A 544 -22.66 1.18 5.91
C LEU A 544 -22.66 2.28 4.83
N ASP A 545 -21.76 2.20 3.85
CA ASP A 545 -21.59 3.20 2.82
C ASP A 545 -22.52 2.92 1.63
N GLY A 546 -23.21 3.97 1.17
CA GLY A 546 -24.16 3.93 0.06
C GLY A 546 -23.53 3.63 -1.30
N SER A 547 -24.37 3.45 -2.31
CA SER A 547 -23.94 3.34 -3.72
C SER A 547 -23.31 4.66 -4.21
N LEU A 548 -22.56 4.60 -5.31
CA LEU A 548 -22.02 5.80 -5.96
C LEU A 548 -23.12 6.82 -6.30
N SER A 549 -24.28 6.37 -6.78
CA SER A 549 -25.42 7.25 -7.08
C SER A 549 -25.99 7.96 -5.84
N GLU A 550 -26.08 7.25 -4.72
CA GLU A 550 -26.51 7.84 -3.44
C GLU A 550 -25.49 8.87 -2.95
N PHE A 551 -24.19 8.51 -3.00
CA PHE A 551 -23.10 9.41 -2.61
C PHE A 551 -23.09 10.68 -3.46
N VAL A 552 -23.17 10.57 -4.79
CA VAL A 552 -23.16 11.75 -5.68
C VAL A 552 -24.36 12.65 -5.41
N CYS A 553 -25.55 12.09 -5.12
CA CYS A 553 -26.73 12.87 -4.79
C CYS A 553 -26.57 13.65 -3.47
N GLU A 554 -26.06 12.99 -2.42
CA GLU A 554 -25.80 13.65 -1.12
C GLU A 554 -24.67 14.68 -1.22
N PHE A 555 -23.59 14.30 -1.89
CA PHE A 555 -22.44 15.16 -2.12
C PHE A 555 -22.85 16.40 -2.92
N PHE A 556 -23.67 16.24 -3.96
CA PHE A 556 -24.21 17.35 -4.74
C PHE A 556 -25.00 18.35 -3.87
N LYS A 557 -25.84 17.86 -2.94
CA LYS A 557 -26.54 18.73 -1.97
C LYS A 557 -25.56 19.51 -1.08
N ARG A 558 -24.44 18.89 -0.67
CA ARG A 558 -23.40 19.57 0.10
C ARG A 558 -22.68 20.64 -0.71
N VAL A 559 -22.36 20.38 -1.97
CA VAL A 559 -21.76 21.39 -2.85
C VAL A 559 -22.74 22.56 -3.05
N LEU A 560 -24.02 22.25 -3.31
CA LEU A 560 -25.10 23.23 -3.44
C LEU A 560 -25.26 24.15 -2.24
N ALA A 561 -25.15 23.62 -1.03
CA ALA A 561 -25.26 24.40 0.21
C ALA A 561 -24.14 25.45 0.36
N LYS A 562 -23.03 25.28 -0.36
CA LYS A 562 -21.88 26.20 -0.36
C LYS A 562 -21.87 27.19 -1.51
N TYR A 563 -22.89 27.16 -2.37
CA TYR A 563 -23.04 28.12 -3.44
C TYR A 563 -23.46 29.48 -2.87
N LYS A 564 -22.86 30.54 -3.42
CA LYS A 564 -23.24 31.92 -3.13
C LYS A 564 -24.22 32.43 -4.18
#